data_AF-A0A6N7IDS2-F1
#
_entry.id   AF-A0A6N7IDS2-F1
#
_cell.length_a   1.000
_cell.length_b   1.000
_cell.length_c   1.000
_cell.angle_alpha   90.00
_cell.angle_beta   90.00
_cell.angle_gamma   90.00
#
_symmetry.space_group_name_H-M   'P 1'
#
loop_
_entity.id
_entity.type
_entity.pdbx_description
1 polymer ?
#
loop_
_entity_poly.entity_id
_entity_poly.type
_entity_poly.pdbx_seq_one_letter_code
_entity_poly.pdbx_strand_id
1 'polypeptide(L)'
;MRRLTRRIGADLVIAGVLAAVGLAMAVQAISYRIIAQGGIGPGFMPFVAGLALAGFSGWVGVESIVRSRRGRRSAEAPEDASSAEQRPAEDRPTGGERRVTLVFALVLGAILATSVVGFLVAFGLLIFILLALVEREPLWLAAVITVTAVVVSYLVFVQMLQVPLPGGVLGLLGE
;
A
#
# COMPACT_ATOMS: atom_id res chain seq x y z
N MET A 1 13.77 18.65 -25.08
CA MET A 1 12.33 18.35 -25.27
C MET A 1 11.99 16.86 -25.47
N ARG A 2 12.69 16.07 -26.29
CA ARG A 2 12.34 14.64 -26.55
C ARG A 2 12.35 13.69 -25.33
N ARG A 3 13.13 13.97 -24.28
CA ARG A 3 13.24 13.09 -23.09
C ARG A 3 12.03 13.18 -22.15
N LEU A 4 11.33 14.33 -22.10
CA LEU A 4 10.14 14.49 -21.25
C LEU A 4 8.92 13.76 -21.83
N THR A 5 8.69 13.86 -23.14
CA THR A 5 7.54 13.21 -23.81
C THR A 5 7.61 11.69 -23.74
N ARG A 6 8.83 11.12 -23.69
CA ARG A 6 9.05 9.68 -23.54
C ARG A 6 8.73 9.16 -22.15
N ARG A 7 9.01 9.94 -21.09
CA ARG A 7 8.66 9.59 -19.70
C ARG A 7 7.14 9.65 -19.50
N ILE A 8 6.48 10.70 -19.99
CA ILE A 8 5.02 10.85 -19.91
C ILE A 8 4.29 9.73 -20.65
N GLY A 9 4.77 9.36 -21.84
CA GLY A 9 4.24 8.22 -22.58
C GLY A 9 4.45 6.89 -21.84
N ALA A 10 5.61 6.71 -21.21
CA ALA A 10 5.90 5.51 -20.44
C ALA A 10 5.00 5.39 -19.19
N ASP A 11 4.80 6.48 -18.44
CA ASP A 11 3.98 6.48 -17.23
C ASP A 11 2.50 6.21 -17.56
N LEU A 12 1.97 6.78 -18.65
CA LEU A 12 0.62 6.48 -19.12
C LEU A 12 0.48 5.04 -19.63
N VAL A 13 1.48 4.51 -20.34
CA VAL A 13 1.47 3.13 -20.82
C VAL A 13 1.51 2.17 -19.63
N ILE A 14 2.35 2.43 -18.63
CA ILE A 14 2.43 1.64 -17.40
C ILE A 14 1.09 1.69 -16.66
N ALA A 15 0.53 2.88 -16.44
CA ALA A 15 -0.79 3.02 -15.81
C ALA A 15 -1.88 2.27 -16.61
N GLY A 16 -1.90 2.42 -17.93
CA GLY A 16 -2.86 1.72 -18.81
C GLY A 16 -2.75 0.21 -18.70
N VAL A 17 -1.53 -0.33 -18.73
CA VAL A 17 -1.27 -1.77 -18.57
C VAL A 17 -1.71 -2.26 -17.18
N LEU A 18 -1.34 -1.55 -16.11
CA LEU A 18 -1.73 -1.92 -14.75
C LEU A 18 -3.26 -1.88 -14.56
N ALA A 19 -3.93 -0.89 -15.14
CA ALA A 19 -5.39 -0.79 -15.09
C ALA A 19 -6.06 -1.96 -15.83
N ALA A 20 -5.54 -2.33 -17.02
CA ALA A 20 -6.05 -3.46 -17.78
C ALA A 20 -5.85 -4.79 -17.04
N VAL A 21 -4.67 -4.99 -16.42
CA VAL A 21 -4.38 -6.18 -15.61
C VAL A 21 -5.29 -6.23 -14.38
N GLY A 22 -5.48 -5.12 -13.66
CA GLY A 22 -6.38 -5.04 -12.52
C GLY A 22 -7.82 -5.37 -12.90
N LEU A 23 -8.31 -4.80 -14.01
CA LEU A 23 -9.65 -5.09 -14.51
C LEU A 23 -9.79 -6.56 -14.94
N ALA A 24 -8.79 -7.13 -15.61
CA ALA A 24 -8.79 -8.54 -16.00
C ALA A 24 -8.85 -9.47 -14.78
N MET A 25 -8.10 -9.17 -13.72
CA MET A 25 -8.16 -9.89 -12.45
C MET A 25 -9.54 -9.78 -11.81
N ALA A 26 -10.16 -8.60 -11.81
CA ALA A 26 -11.50 -8.40 -11.28
C ALA A 26 -12.58 -9.15 -12.09
N VAL A 27 -12.48 -9.17 -13.42
CA VAL A 27 -13.41 -9.91 -14.28
C VAL A 27 -13.23 -11.42 -14.12
N GLN A 28 -11.99 -11.92 -14.08
CA GLN A 28 -11.74 -13.34 -13.85
C GLN A 28 -12.19 -13.79 -12.46
N ALA A 29 -12.03 -12.96 -11.44
CA ALA A 29 -12.47 -13.26 -10.10
C ALA A 29 -13.98 -13.56 -9.98
N ILE A 30 -14.82 -12.98 -10.85
CA ILE A 30 -16.26 -13.25 -10.88
C ILE A 30 -16.54 -14.71 -11.26
N SER A 31 -15.71 -15.34 -12.10
CA SER A 31 -15.88 -16.75 -12.50
C SER A 31 -15.55 -17.73 -11.37
N TYR A 32 -14.73 -17.30 -10.40
CA TYR A 32 -14.29 -18.11 -9.27
C TYR A 32 -15.30 -18.19 -8.10
N ARG A 33 -16.55 -17.73 -8.29
CA ARG A 33 -17.58 -17.56 -7.25
C ARG A 33 -17.07 -16.73 -6.07
N ILE A 34 -17.55 -15.49 -5.99
CA ILE A 34 -17.16 -14.53 -4.95
C ILE A 34 -17.69 -14.94 -3.56
N ILE A 35 -18.74 -15.77 -3.50
CA ILE A 35 -19.36 -16.28 -2.27
C ILE A 35 -19.46 -17.81 -2.38
N ALA A 36 -18.88 -18.52 -1.41
CA ALA A 36 -18.96 -19.97 -1.27
C ALA A 36 -19.77 -20.33 -0.01
N GLN A 37 -20.30 -21.57 0.07
CA GLN A 37 -21.15 -21.98 1.19
C GLN A 37 -20.35 -21.98 2.50
N GLY A 38 -20.53 -20.92 3.31
CA GLY A 38 -19.88 -20.73 4.60
C GLY A 38 -18.85 -19.59 4.67
N GLY A 39 -18.54 -18.88 3.57
CA GLY A 39 -17.56 -17.79 3.62
C GLY A 39 -17.26 -17.15 2.27
N ILE A 40 -16.26 -16.27 2.26
CA ILE A 40 -15.77 -15.62 1.05
C ILE A 40 -15.17 -16.65 0.10
N GLY A 41 -15.68 -16.68 -1.13
CA GLY A 41 -15.16 -17.58 -2.16
C GLY A 41 -13.79 -17.13 -2.68
N PRO A 42 -13.00 -18.04 -3.26
CA PRO A 42 -11.63 -17.80 -3.69
C PRO A 42 -11.49 -16.68 -4.74
N GLY A 43 -12.58 -16.31 -5.43
CA GLY A 43 -12.62 -15.18 -6.35
C GLY A 43 -12.57 -13.80 -5.68
N PHE A 44 -12.88 -13.67 -4.39
CA PHE A 44 -13.03 -12.35 -3.78
C PHE A 44 -11.72 -11.57 -3.61
N MET A 45 -10.65 -12.22 -3.15
CA MET A 45 -9.34 -11.58 -3.01
C MET A 45 -8.79 -11.05 -4.35
N PRO A 46 -8.77 -11.83 -5.44
CA PRO A 46 -8.38 -11.30 -6.75
C PRO A 46 -9.35 -10.23 -7.27
N PHE A 47 -10.64 -10.27 -6.91
CA PHE A 47 -11.60 -9.21 -7.24
C PHE A 47 -11.21 -7.87 -6.62
N VAL A 48 -11.02 -7.83 -5.30
CA VAL A 48 -10.68 -6.61 -4.57
C VAL A 48 -9.31 -6.09 -4.96
N ALA A 49 -8.31 -6.97 -5.10
CA ALA A 49 -6.99 -6.58 -5.56
C ALA A 49 -7.03 -5.97 -6.97
N GLY A 50 -7.81 -6.57 -7.88
CA GLY A 50 -8.00 -6.06 -9.24
C GLY A 50 -8.68 -4.69 -9.28
N LEU A 51 -9.74 -4.51 -8.49
CA LEU A 51 -10.45 -3.24 -8.37
C LEU A 51 -9.57 -2.13 -7.77
N ALA A 52 -8.84 -2.45 -6.70
CA ALA A 52 -7.90 -1.52 -6.06
C ALA A 52 -6.78 -1.11 -7.03
N LEU A 53 -6.20 -2.07 -7.74
CA LEU A 53 -5.16 -1.81 -8.73
C LEU A 53 -5.67 -0.92 -9.88
N ALA A 54 -6.88 -1.18 -10.38
CA ALA A 54 -7.51 -0.35 -11.39
C ALA A 54 -7.78 1.08 -10.88
N GLY A 55 -8.27 1.20 -9.64
CA GLY A 55 -8.53 2.49 -8.98
C GLY A 55 -7.27 3.32 -8.76
N PHE A 56 -6.23 2.73 -8.16
CA PHE A 56 -4.94 3.41 -7.94
C PHE A 56 -4.26 3.76 -9.26
N SER A 57 -4.33 2.89 -10.26
CA SER A 57 -3.79 3.20 -11.58
C SER A 57 -4.52 4.37 -12.25
N GLY A 58 -5.86 4.41 -12.14
CA GLY A 58 -6.66 5.54 -12.61
C GLY A 58 -6.30 6.84 -11.89
N TRP A 59 -6.12 6.79 -10.57
CA TRP A 59 -5.70 7.93 -9.76
C TRP A 59 -4.33 8.47 -10.19
N VAL A 60 -3.33 7.60 -10.33
CA VAL A 60 -1.99 7.96 -10.81
C VAL A 60 -2.03 8.49 -12.23
N GLY A 61 -2.86 7.91 -13.10
CA GLY A 61 -3.09 8.40 -14.45
C GLY A 61 -3.67 9.81 -14.46
N VAL A 62 -4.69 10.08 -13.65
CA VAL A 62 -5.30 11.41 -13.50
C VAL A 62 -4.29 12.40 -12.92
N GLU A 63 -3.52 12.02 -11.89
CA GLU A 63 -2.50 12.86 -11.29
C GLU A 63 -1.39 13.21 -12.29
N SER A 64 -0.96 12.26 -13.12
CA SER A 64 0.05 12.48 -14.17
C SER A 64 -0.43 13.51 -15.21
N ILE A 65 -1.72 13.49 -15.54
CA ILE A 65 -2.36 14.42 -16.49
C ILE A 65 -2.52 15.80 -15.84
N VAL A 66 -2.97 15.86 -14.59
CA VAL A 66 -3.17 17.11 -13.84
C VAL A 66 -1.83 17.80 -13.55
N ARG A 67 -0.80 17.06 -13.14
CA ARG A 67 0.56 17.56 -12.90
C ARG A 67 1.21 18.05 -14.20
N SER A 68 0.90 17.44 -15.34
CA SER A 68 1.33 17.93 -16.66
C SER A 68 0.65 19.24 -17.07
N ARG A 69 -0.61 19.45 -16.69
CA ARG A 69 -1.30 20.75 -16.87
C ARG A 69 -0.78 21.81 -15.91
N ARG A 70 -0.46 21.43 -14.68
CA ARG A 70 0.11 22.31 -13.65
C ARG A 70 1.54 22.73 -13.99
N GLY A 71 2.38 21.82 -14.48
CA GLY A 71 3.74 22.10 -14.94
C GLY A 71 3.81 23.04 -16.15
N ARG A 72 2.76 23.11 -16.97
CA ARG A 72 2.63 24.09 -18.07
C ARG A 72 2.14 25.46 -17.60
N ARG A 73 1.51 25.53 -16.41
CA ARG A 73 1.07 26.75 -15.71
C ARG A 73 2.14 27.28 -14.73
N SER A 74 3.03 26.40 -14.25
CA SER A 74 4.17 26.70 -13.37
C SER A 74 5.45 27.11 -14.11
N ALA A 75 5.41 27.33 -15.42
CA ALA A 75 6.47 28.06 -16.11
C ALA A 75 6.53 29.56 -15.72
N GLU A 76 5.65 30.00 -14.80
CA GLU A 76 5.53 31.39 -14.35
C GLU A 76 5.68 31.59 -12.83
N ALA A 77 5.95 30.56 -11.99
CA ALA A 77 6.32 30.77 -10.58
C ALA A 77 6.88 29.49 -9.90
N PRO A 78 7.79 29.62 -8.90
CA PRO A 78 8.76 28.58 -8.55
C PRO A 78 8.23 27.46 -7.64
N GLU A 79 8.63 26.25 -8.04
CA GLU A 79 9.19 25.15 -7.25
C GLU A 79 8.83 25.06 -5.75
N ASP A 80 7.93 24.14 -5.40
CA ASP A 80 8.11 23.25 -4.25
C ASP A 80 7.13 22.05 -4.31
N ALA A 81 7.61 20.90 -3.85
CA ALA A 81 6.91 19.62 -3.67
C ALA A 81 6.83 18.65 -4.88
N SER A 82 7.90 17.87 -5.04
CA SER A 82 7.98 16.56 -5.71
C SER A 82 8.94 15.72 -4.83
N SER A 83 8.86 14.41 -4.58
CA SER A 83 8.14 13.28 -5.16
C SER A 83 8.37 12.07 -4.23
N ALA A 84 7.35 11.25 -4.00
CA ALA A 84 7.45 9.83 -3.63
C ALA A 84 6.51 9.12 -4.63
N GLU A 85 6.86 8.10 -5.41
CA GLU A 85 7.88 7.07 -5.31
C GLU A 85 8.03 6.51 -6.74
N GLN A 86 9.24 6.50 -7.32
CA GLN A 86 9.68 5.65 -8.44
C GLN A 86 11.07 6.13 -8.92
N ARG A 87 12.14 5.48 -8.45
CA ARG A 87 13.44 5.53 -9.15
C ARG A 87 14.02 4.12 -9.26
N PRO A 88 14.39 3.67 -10.47
CA PRO A 88 15.16 2.47 -10.69
C PRO A 88 16.51 2.55 -9.97
N ALA A 89 17.00 1.39 -9.54
CA ALA A 89 18.31 1.20 -8.92
C ALA A 89 19.43 1.73 -9.83
N GLU A 90 20.02 2.86 -9.45
CA GLU A 90 21.31 3.30 -9.99
C GLU A 90 22.03 4.14 -8.91
N ASP A 91 23.04 3.50 -8.31
CA ASP A 91 24.18 3.99 -7.53
C ASP A 91 24.07 5.24 -6.60
N ARG A 92 24.17 4.93 -5.28
CA ARG A 92 24.76 5.70 -4.14
C ARG A 92 24.03 6.95 -3.60
N PRO A 93 24.14 7.32 -2.29
CA PRO A 93 25.19 7.01 -1.30
C PRO A 93 24.70 6.33 0.01
N THR A 94 25.64 6.03 0.91
CA THR A 94 25.66 5.23 2.15
C THR A 94 24.63 5.54 3.27
N GLY A 95 23.48 6.16 2.96
CA GLY A 95 22.40 6.42 3.93
C GLY A 95 21.25 5.39 3.92
N GLY A 96 21.12 4.62 2.83
CA GLY A 96 20.05 3.61 2.67
C GLY A 96 20.23 2.39 3.56
N GLU A 97 21.47 1.96 3.79
CA GLU A 97 21.79 0.75 4.55
C GLU A 97 21.20 0.80 5.95
N ARG A 98 21.34 1.92 6.67
CA ARG A 98 20.79 2.07 8.02
C ARG A 98 19.25 1.99 8.04
N ARG A 99 18.57 2.57 7.05
CA ARG A 99 17.11 2.47 6.94
C ARG A 99 16.68 1.04 6.65
N VAL A 100 17.36 0.38 5.72
CA VAL A 100 17.09 -1.03 5.38
C VAL A 100 17.32 -1.93 6.60
N THR A 101 18.43 -1.77 7.32
CA THR A 101 18.70 -2.51 8.56
C THR A 101 17.64 -2.23 9.63
N LEU A 102 17.21 -0.97 9.77
CA LEU A 102 16.17 -0.60 10.74
C LEU A 102 14.83 -1.24 10.38
N VAL A 103 14.39 -1.18 9.12
CA VAL A 103 13.15 -1.83 8.66
C VAL A 103 13.24 -3.33 8.89
N PHE A 104 14.38 -3.96 8.56
CA PHE A 104 14.57 -5.39 8.79
C PHE A 104 14.50 -5.75 10.29
N ALA A 105 15.16 -4.97 11.15
CA ALA A 105 15.10 -5.14 12.59
C ALA A 105 13.68 -4.93 13.14
N LEU A 106 12.96 -3.96 12.60
CA LEU A 106 11.58 -3.65 12.99
C LEU A 106 10.62 -4.78 12.60
N VAL A 107 10.75 -5.31 11.38
CA VAL A 107 9.97 -6.47 10.92
C VAL A 107 10.26 -7.68 11.79
N LEU A 108 11.54 -7.97 12.06
CA LEU A 108 11.92 -9.08 12.93
C LEU A 108 11.35 -8.90 14.34
N GLY A 109 11.43 -7.69 14.89
CA GLY A 109 10.84 -7.35 16.18
C GLY A 109 9.32 -7.54 16.19
N ALA A 110 8.61 -7.14 15.13
CA ALA A 110 7.17 -7.31 15.02
C ALA A 110 6.76 -8.79 14.93
N ILE A 111 7.55 -9.63 14.25
CA ILE A 111 7.31 -11.09 14.21
C ILE A 111 7.40 -11.68 15.62
N LEU A 112 8.44 -11.32 16.38
CA LEU A 112 8.58 -11.78 17.76
C LEU A 112 7.45 -11.23 18.66
N ALA A 113 7.11 -9.96 18.49
CA ALA A 113 6.04 -9.31 19.24
C ALA A 113 4.67 -9.94 18.95
N THR A 114 4.44 -10.47 17.74
CA THR A 114 3.19 -11.15 17.36
C THR A 114 2.86 -12.30 18.31
N SER A 115 3.86 -13.06 18.77
CA SER A 115 3.63 -14.12 19.76
C SER A 115 3.17 -13.57 21.11
N VAL A 116 3.58 -12.34 21.46
CA VAL A 116 3.31 -11.75 22.79
C VAL A 116 1.99 -10.99 22.81
N VAL A 117 1.87 -9.99 21.93
CA VAL A 117 0.74 -9.04 21.89
C VAL A 117 -0.33 -9.38 20.86
N GLY A 118 -0.08 -10.39 20.02
CA GLY A 118 -0.97 -10.78 18.94
C GLY A 118 -0.71 -10.03 17.64
N PHE A 119 -1.23 -10.57 16.54
CA PHE A 119 -0.98 -10.10 15.18
C PHE A 119 -1.46 -8.66 14.98
N LEU A 120 -2.67 -8.34 15.42
CA LEU A 120 -3.30 -7.06 15.11
C LEU A 120 -2.56 -5.89 15.76
N VAL A 121 -2.14 -6.08 17.02
CA VAL A 121 -1.36 -5.09 17.77
C VAL A 121 0.06 -4.99 17.22
N ALA A 122 0.73 -6.11 16.95
CA ALA A 122 2.07 -6.12 16.37
C ALA A 122 2.09 -5.46 14.97
N PHE A 123 1.09 -5.72 14.15
CA PHE A 123 0.93 -5.12 12.82
C PHE A 123 0.68 -3.61 12.90
N GLY A 124 -0.22 -3.17 13.78
CA GLY A 124 -0.45 -1.74 14.01
C GLY A 124 0.81 -1.04 14.51
N LEU A 125 1.52 -1.63 15.46
CA LEU A 125 2.77 -1.08 15.98
C LEU A 125 3.86 -1.02 14.90
N LEU A 126 3.97 -2.05 14.07
CA LEU A 126 4.88 -2.10 12.93
C LEU A 126 4.62 -0.92 11.99
N ILE A 127 3.37 -0.72 11.55
CA ILE A 127 2.98 0.37 10.66
C ILE A 127 3.27 1.72 11.32
N PHE A 128 2.84 1.91 12.57
CA PHE A 128 3.03 3.17 13.27
C PHE A 128 4.51 3.54 13.41
N ILE A 129 5.35 2.61 13.86
CA ILE A 129 6.79 2.85 14.03
C ILE A 129 7.47 3.04 12.68
N LEU A 130 7.05 2.29 11.64
CA LEU A 130 7.57 2.48 10.29
C LEU A 130 7.30 3.91 9.81
N LEU A 131 6.05 4.36 9.85
CA LEU A 131 5.69 5.72 9.40
C LEU A 131 6.33 6.80 10.28
N ALA A 132 6.29 6.66 11.61
CA ALA A 132 6.80 7.67 12.53
C ALA A 132 8.34 7.75 12.54
N LEU A 133 9.04 6.61 12.49
CA LEU A 133 10.49 6.55 12.71
C LEU A 133 11.29 6.43 11.41
N VAL A 134 10.80 5.64 10.44
CA VAL A 134 11.49 5.40 9.16
C VAL A 134 11.11 6.47 8.15
N GLU A 135 9.81 6.70 7.97
CA GLU A 135 9.29 7.67 7.00
C GLU A 135 9.27 9.10 7.56
N ARG A 136 9.27 9.25 8.90
CA ARG A 136 9.21 10.54 9.61
C ARG A 136 7.95 11.35 9.30
N GLU A 137 6.86 10.66 9.05
CA GLU A 137 5.54 11.26 8.88
C GLU A 137 5.06 11.88 10.20
N PRO A 138 4.23 12.94 10.15
CA PRO A 138 3.70 13.55 11.36
C PRO A 138 2.84 12.52 12.12
N LEU A 139 3.02 12.45 13.44
CA LEU A 139 2.44 11.40 14.30
C LEU A 139 0.92 11.26 14.15
N TRP A 140 0.21 12.36 13.85
CA TRP A 140 -1.22 12.31 13.57
C TRP A 140 -1.55 11.51 12.30
N LEU A 141 -0.83 11.73 11.21
CA LEU A 141 -1.05 11.02 9.96
C LEU A 141 -0.66 9.54 10.10
N ALA A 142 0.47 9.27 10.75
CA ALA A 142 0.88 7.91 11.09
C ALA A 142 -0.17 7.19 11.96
N ALA A 143 -0.75 7.87 12.95
CA ALA A 143 -1.80 7.32 13.79
C ALA A 143 -3.08 7.02 13.00
N VAL A 144 -3.55 7.97 12.18
CA VAL A 144 -4.75 7.77 11.35
C VAL A 144 -4.56 6.58 10.41
N ILE A 145 -3.44 6.53 9.67
CA ILE A 145 -3.14 5.43 8.75
C ILE A 145 -3.08 4.09 9.49
N THR A 146 -2.41 4.06 10.65
CA THR A 146 -2.30 2.85 11.47
C THR A 146 -3.67 2.36 11.94
N VAL A 147 -4.48 3.25 12.51
CA VAL A 147 -5.81 2.92 13.02
C VAL A 147 -6.69 2.42 11.87
N THR A 148 -6.69 3.10 10.73
CA THR A 148 -7.43 2.66 9.54
C THR A 148 -6.96 1.29 9.07
N ALA A 149 -5.64 1.06 8.96
CA ALA A 149 -5.09 -0.24 8.54
C ALA A 149 -5.49 -1.36 9.51
N VAL A 150 -5.39 -1.14 10.82
CA VAL A 150 -5.80 -2.11 11.86
C VAL A 150 -7.29 -2.43 11.77
N VAL A 151 -8.16 -1.42 11.63
CA VAL A 151 -9.61 -1.62 11.50
C VAL A 151 -9.94 -2.41 10.24
N VAL A 152 -9.34 -2.05 9.10
CA VAL A 152 -9.54 -2.76 7.84
C VAL A 152 -9.06 -4.21 7.95
N SER A 153 -7.87 -4.45 8.51
CA SER A 153 -7.38 -5.80 8.74
C SER A 153 -8.31 -6.62 9.63
N TYR A 154 -8.81 -6.05 10.74
CA TYR A 154 -9.77 -6.72 11.60
C TYR A 154 -11.06 -7.11 10.85
N LEU A 155 -11.65 -6.18 10.09
CA LEU A 155 -12.84 -6.45 9.29
C LEU A 155 -12.59 -7.54 8.25
N VAL A 156 -11.46 -7.47 7.55
CA VAL A 156 -11.11 -8.45 6.52
C VAL A 156 -10.89 -9.84 7.12
N PHE A 157 -10.11 -9.96 8.19
CA PHE A 157 -9.76 -11.27 8.74
C PHE A 157 -10.88 -11.89 9.57
N VAL A 158 -11.54 -11.11 10.43
CA VAL A 158 -12.57 -11.62 11.34
C VAL A 158 -13.93 -11.74 10.66
N GLN A 159 -14.44 -10.66 10.08
CA GLN A 159 -15.80 -10.64 9.53
C GLN A 159 -15.88 -11.31 8.17
N MET A 160 -14.86 -11.08 7.34
CA MET A 160 -14.88 -11.52 5.94
C MET A 160 -14.26 -12.91 5.76
N LEU A 161 -13.05 -13.13 6.28
CA LEU A 161 -12.34 -14.40 6.10
C LEU A 161 -12.65 -15.43 7.18
N GLN A 162 -13.25 -15.04 8.32
CA GLN A 162 -13.49 -15.90 9.48
C GLN A 162 -12.24 -16.68 9.93
N VAL A 163 -11.06 -16.10 9.72
CA VAL A 163 -9.78 -16.73 10.11
C VAL A 163 -9.42 -16.25 11.51
N PRO A 164 -9.18 -17.17 12.46
CA PRO A 164 -8.74 -16.79 13.79
C PRO A 164 -7.35 -16.16 13.72
N LEU A 165 -7.25 -14.91 14.18
CA LEU A 165 -5.98 -14.18 14.25
C LEU A 165 -5.21 -14.62 15.50
N PRO A 166 -3.87 -14.71 15.45
CA PRO A 166 -3.06 -14.92 16.65
C PRO A 166 -3.33 -13.80 17.67
N GLY A 167 -4.05 -14.11 18.74
CA GLY A 167 -4.41 -13.16 19.80
C GLY A 167 -3.26 -12.79 20.75
N GLY A 168 -2.10 -13.43 20.59
CA GLY A 168 -0.95 -13.32 21.51
C GLY A 168 -1.23 -13.95 22.87
N VAL A 169 -0.19 -14.19 23.65
CA VAL A 169 -0.34 -14.72 25.03
C VAL A 169 -1.10 -13.76 25.95
N LEU A 170 -1.20 -12.47 25.58
CA LEU A 170 -1.93 -11.49 26.36
C LEU A 170 -3.46 -11.57 26.19
N GLY A 171 -3.97 -12.36 25.24
CA GLY A 171 -5.42 -12.63 25.12
C GLY A 171 -6.31 -11.40 24.91
N LEU A 172 -5.74 -10.25 24.52
CA LEU A 172 -6.43 -8.96 24.55
C LEU A 172 -7.57 -8.83 23.52
N LEU A 173 -7.69 -9.77 22.58
CA LEU A 173 -8.70 -9.78 21.50
C LEU A 173 -9.20 -11.21 21.16
N GLY A 174 -9.06 -12.16 22.09
CA GLY A 174 -9.37 -13.57 21.85
C GLY A 174 -10.48 -14.11 22.75
N GLU A 175 -11.71 -13.67 22.52
CA GLU A 175 -12.95 -14.39 22.85
C GLU A 175 -13.92 -14.26 21.66
#